data_AF-A0A1S8JSP7-F1
#
_entry.id   AF-A0A1S8JSP7-F1
#
_cell.length_a   1.000
_cell.length_b   1.000
_cell.length_c   1.000
_cell.angle_alpha   90.00
_cell.angle_beta   90.00
_cell.angle_gamma   90.00
#
_symmetry.space_group_name_H-M   'P 1'
#
loop_
_entity.id
_entity.type
_entity.pdbx_description
1 polymer ?
#
loop_
_entity_poly.entity_id
_entity_poly.type
_entity_poly.pdbx_seq_one_letter_code
_entity_poly.pdbx_strand_id
1 'polypeptide(L)' 'FLPQIQNALHYSYSNGPLECLNNHIKVLKRNAYGFRNFYNFKLRIMIRHGKTFLTK' A
#
# COMPACT_ATOMS: atom_id res chain seq x y z
N PHE A 1 -18.75 -22.29 -9.20
CA PHE A 1 -18.34 -20.88 -9.00
C PHE A 1 -16.86 -20.83 -8.72
N LEU A 2 -16.16 -19.81 -9.20
CA LEU A 2 -14.74 -19.59 -8.90
C LEU A 2 -14.56 -19.38 -7.37
N PRO A 3 -13.60 -20.05 -6.72
CA PRO A 3 -13.43 -19.98 -5.25
C PRO A 3 -13.20 -18.54 -4.73
N GLN A 4 -12.67 -17.67 -5.57
CA GLN A 4 -12.46 -16.25 -5.27
C GLN A 4 -13.78 -15.49 -5.06
N ILE A 5 -14.84 -15.85 -5.81
CA ILE A 5 -16.15 -15.22 -5.70
C ILE A 5 -16.82 -15.65 -4.39
N GLN A 6 -16.74 -16.92 -4.02
CA GLN A 6 -17.25 -17.40 -2.74
C GLN A 6 -16.53 -16.73 -1.56
N ASN A 7 -15.21 -16.60 -1.61
CA ASN A 7 -14.44 -15.91 -0.57
C ASN A 7 -14.81 -14.42 -0.46
N ALA A 8 -14.99 -13.72 -1.58
CA ALA A 8 -15.38 -12.32 -1.58
C ALA A 8 -16.80 -12.07 -1.02
N LEU A 9 -17.70 -13.03 -1.16
CA LEU A 9 -19.06 -12.96 -0.59
C LEU A 9 -19.11 -13.39 0.88
N HIS A 10 -18.23 -14.31 1.29
CA HIS A 10 -18.20 -14.86 2.65
C HIS A 10 -17.51 -13.94 3.66
N TYR A 11 -16.50 -13.20 3.22
CA TYR A 11 -15.72 -12.33 4.10
C TYR A 11 -16.08 -10.86 3.92
N SER A 12 -16.18 -10.12 5.03
CA SER A 12 -16.41 -8.68 5.04
C SER A 12 -15.15 -7.85 4.75
N TYR A 13 -13.97 -8.48 4.72
CA TYR A 13 -12.73 -7.81 4.38
C TYR A 13 -12.52 -7.79 2.85
N SER A 14 -12.00 -6.67 2.35
CA SER A 14 -11.60 -6.52 0.96
C SER A 14 -10.10 -6.29 0.84
N ASN A 15 -9.50 -6.77 -0.25
CA ASN A 15 -8.10 -6.47 -0.58
C ASN A 15 -7.89 -5.04 -1.10
N GLY A 16 -8.96 -4.27 -1.31
CA GLY A 16 -8.91 -2.93 -1.92
C GLY A 16 -7.94 -1.96 -1.23
N PRO A 17 -7.95 -1.81 0.11
CA PRO A 17 -6.98 -0.96 0.80
C PRO A 17 -5.52 -1.39 0.59
N LEU A 18 -5.27 -2.71 0.53
CA LEU A 18 -3.94 -3.26 0.30
C LEU A 18 -3.47 -3.04 -1.15
N GLU A 19 -4.37 -3.19 -2.11
CA GLU A 19 -4.10 -2.89 -3.52
C GLU A 19 -3.82 -1.40 -3.74
N CYS A 20 -4.59 -0.52 -3.11
CA CYS A 20 -4.38 0.93 -3.12
C CYS A 20 -2.98 1.30 -2.58
N LEU A 21 -2.60 0.75 -1.42
CA LEU A 21 -1.28 0.95 -0.83
C LEU A 21 -0.16 0.47 -1.77
N ASN A 22 -0.30 -0.72 -2.33
CA ASN A 22 0.67 -1.27 -3.28
C ASN A 22 0.83 -0.39 -4.52
N ASN A 23 -0.26 0.15 -5.06
CA ASN A 23 -0.20 1.08 -6.19
C ASN A 23 0.55 2.38 -5.83
N HIS A 24 0.26 2.96 -4.66
CA HIS A 24 0.94 4.17 -4.19
C HIS A 24 2.46 3.97 -4.02
N ILE A 25 2.88 2.82 -3.50
CA ILE A 25 4.30 2.46 -3.36
C ILE A 25 4.95 2.30 -4.75
N LYS A 26 4.26 1.66 -5.72
CA LYS A 26 4.74 1.53 -7.11
C LYS A 26 4.91 2.90 -7.78
N VAL A 27 3.93 3.79 -7.62
CA VAL A 27 3.99 5.17 -8.14
C VAL A 27 5.16 5.94 -7.51
N LEU A 28 5.32 5.85 -6.19
CA LEU A 28 6.42 6.49 -5.47
C LEU A 28 7.80 6.04 -6.00
N LYS A 29 7.96 4.73 -6.22
CA LYS A 29 9.20 4.16 -6.77
C LYS A 29 9.48 4.68 -8.18
N ARG A 30 8.45 4.80 -9.02
CA ARG A 30 8.57 5.32 -10.40
C ARG A 30 8.94 6.81 -10.43
N ASN A 31 8.27 7.63 -9.62
CA ASN A 31 8.53 9.07 -9.58
C ASN A 31 9.91 9.42 -9.00
N ALA A 32 10.45 8.58 -8.12
CA ALA A 32 11.78 8.77 -7.55
C ALA A 32 12.92 8.24 -8.44
N TYR A 33 12.61 7.69 -9.63
CA TYR A 33 13.58 7.02 -10.51
C TYR A 33 14.36 5.89 -9.81
N GLY A 34 13.76 5.28 -8.78
CA GLY A 34 14.39 4.27 -7.94
C GLY A 34 15.14 4.86 -6.74
N PHE A 35 15.02 4.18 -5.60
CA PHE A 35 15.77 4.54 -4.40
C PHE A 35 17.06 3.71 -4.34
N ARG A 36 18.18 4.40 -4.09
CA ARG A 36 19.50 3.75 -3.93
C ARG A 36 19.66 3.07 -2.56
N ASN A 37 18.90 3.52 -1.56
CA ASN A 37 18.87 2.95 -0.20
C ASN A 37 17.43 2.61 0.21
N PHE A 38 17.21 1.37 0.63
CA PHE A 38 15.91 0.89 1.10
C PHE A 38 15.42 1.59 2.37
N TYR A 39 16.32 1.99 3.26
CA TYR A 39 15.97 2.76 4.45
C TYR A 39 15.28 4.09 4.08
N ASN A 40 15.85 4.81 3.12
CA ASN A 40 15.28 6.07 2.63
C ASN A 40 13.94 5.86 1.91
N PHE A 41 13.77 4.72 1.23
CA PHE A 41 12.49 4.36 0.63
C PHE A 41 11.40 4.13 1.69
N LYS A 42 11.73 3.35 2.74
CA LYS A 42 10.84 3.09 3.86
C LYS A 42 10.46 4.39 4.59
N LEU A 43 11.43 5.27 4.85
CA LEU A 43 11.17 6.60 5.42
C LEU A 43 10.22 7.42 4.54
N ARG A 44 10.41 7.44 3.22
CA ARG A 44 9.51 8.17 2.31
C ARG A 44 8.09 7.62 2.30
N ILE A 45 7.91 6.30 2.34
CA ILE A 45 6.59 5.67 2.48
C ILE A 45 5.97 6.08 3.82
N MET A 46 6.74 6.01 4.90
CA MET A 46 6.29 6.38 6.24
C MET A 46 5.95 7.87 6.34
N ILE A 47 6.64 8.78 5.67
CA ILE A 47 6.27 10.21 5.65
C ILE A 47 4.96 10.41 4.87
N ARG A 48 4.78 9.70 3.74
CA ARG A 48 3.58 9.81 2.90
C ARG A 48 2.33 9.28 3.59
N HIS A 49 2.45 8.16 4.31
CA HIS A 49 1.33 7.50 4.99
C HIS A 49 1.23 7.84 6.48
N GLY A 50 2.32 8.29 7.11
CA GLY A 50 2.43 8.47 8.56
C GLY A 50 1.90 9.77 9.11
N LYS A 51 1.31 10.64 8.27
CA LYS A 51 0.44 11.72 8.78
C LYS A 51 -0.73 11.17 9.60
N THR A 52 -1.09 9.89 9.44
CA THR A 52 -2.10 9.19 10.25
C THR A 52 -1.61 8.80 11.65
N PHE A 53 -0.29 8.75 11.90
CA PHE A 53 0.29 8.35 13.20
C PHE A 53 0.77 9.52 14.06
N LEU A 54 0.98 10.71 13.47
CA LEU A 54 1.40 11.94 14.18
C LEU A 54 0.24 12.85 14.58
N THR A 55 -1.01 12.47 14.28
CA THR A 55 -2.24 13.18 14.69
C THR A 55 -3.03 12.41 15.74
N LYS A 56 -2.32 11.89 16.75
CA LYS A 56 -2.89 11.51 18.04
C LYS A 56 -2.18 12.27 19.14
#